data_AF-A0A9D0RCI3-F1
#
_entry.id   AF-A0A9D0RCI3-F1
#
_cell.length_a   1.000
_cell.length_b   1.000
_cell.length_c   1.000
_cell.angle_alpha   90.00
_cell.angle_beta   90.00
_cell.angle_gamma   90.00
#
_symmetry.space_group_name_H-M   'P 1'
#
loop_
_entity.id
_entity.type
_entity.pdbx_description
1 polymer ?
#
loop_
_entity_poly.entity_id
_entity_poly.type
_entity_poly.pdbx_seq_one_letter_code
_entity_poly.pdbx_strand_id
1 'polypeptide(L)'
;MAYKVQVQPSGHTFICEAGESVLDAALRQGIGLSYGCRSGGCGACKGKVVAGQVDLGEVSPQALSEQEQAVGMALLCQARPDSDLVIEVAEALAGTAIEPRKLSAKVAKKELLADDVVRLMLRLPNNVRLPFFAGQYIDFLLPDGRRRSFSLANAPHDDEFLELHIRHVQAGEFTEYVLHDMKEKDIV
;
A
#
# COMPACT_ATOMS: atom_id res chain seq x y z
N MET A 1 -22.93 -8.13 0.86
CA MET A 1 -23.43 -7.37 2.02
C MET A 1 -22.49 -6.20 2.19
N ALA A 2 -22.97 -5.05 2.63
CA ALA A 2 -22.14 -3.86 2.79
C ALA A 2 -22.39 -3.25 4.17
N TYR A 3 -21.33 -2.73 4.77
CA TYR A 3 -21.32 -2.21 6.13
C TYR A 3 -20.94 -0.73 6.11
N LYS A 4 -21.58 0.07 6.96
CA LYS A 4 -21.25 1.48 7.10
C LYS A 4 -20.09 1.64 8.07
N VAL A 5 -19.05 2.36 7.63
CA VAL A 5 -17.91 2.70 8.48
C VAL A 5 -17.90 4.22 8.71
N GLN A 6 -17.79 4.62 9.97
CA GLN A 6 -17.61 6.01 10.39
C GLN A 6 -16.20 6.24 10.94
N VAL A 7 -15.53 7.30 10.49
CA VAL A 7 -14.21 7.71 10.94
C VAL A 7 -14.31 8.80 12.00
N GLN A 8 -13.56 8.66 13.08
CA GLN A 8 -13.39 9.67 14.13
C GLN A 8 -11.93 10.14 14.18
N PRO A 9 -11.70 11.45 14.43
CA PRO A 9 -12.68 12.48 14.79
C PRO A 9 -13.34 13.20 13.60
N SER A 10 -12.96 12.89 12.35
CA SER A 10 -13.40 13.63 11.16
C SER A 10 -14.90 13.56 10.89
N GLY A 11 -15.55 12.47 11.30
CA GLY A 11 -16.96 12.21 11.03
C GLY A 11 -17.24 11.68 9.62
N HIS A 12 -16.21 11.46 8.79
CA HIS A 12 -16.38 10.90 7.45
C HIS A 12 -17.03 9.52 7.51
N THR A 13 -17.87 9.20 6.52
CA THR A 13 -18.52 7.89 6.42
C THR A 13 -18.36 7.30 5.05
N PHE A 14 -18.14 5.99 4.99
CA PHE A 14 -18.02 5.24 3.74
C PHE A 14 -18.63 3.85 3.85
N ILE A 15 -18.84 3.22 2.70
CA ILE A 15 -19.41 1.87 2.59
C ILE A 15 -18.30 0.85 2.30
N CYS A 16 -18.17 -0.15 3.15
CA CYS A 16 -17.23 -1.26 2.98
C CYS A 16 -17.99 -2.52 2.60
N GLU A 17 -17.64 -3.12 1.45
CA GLU A 17 -18.25 -4.36 0.99
C GLU A 17 -17.73 -5.56 1.80
N ALA A 18 -18.56 -6.58 1.99
CA ALA A 18 -18.16 -7.82 2.64
C ALA A 18 -16.99 -8.47 1.88
N GLY A 19 -15.90 -8.75 2.58
CA GLY A 19 -14.66 -9.30 2.00
C GLY A 19 -13.61 -8.24 1.59
N GLU A 20 -14.00 -6.98 1.45
CA GLU A 20 -13.10 -5.85 1.23
C GLU A 20 -12.45 -5.40 2.55
N SER A 21 -11.21 -4.93 2.50
CA SER A 21 -10.59 -4.35 3.70
C SER A 21 -11.13 -2.94 3.96
N VAL A 22 -11.20 -2.54 5.23
CA VAL A 22 -11.62 -1.19 5.63
C VAL A 22 -10.76 -0.12 4.93
N LEU A 23 -9.45 -0.36 4.79
CA LEU A 23 -8.54 0.54 4.07
C LEU A 23 -8.89 0.65 2.58
N ASP A 24 -9.12 -0.46 1.90
CA ASP A 24 -9.43 -0.45 0.46
C ASP A 24 -10.74 0.29 0.19
N ALA A 25 -11.76 0.04 1.03
CA ALA A 25 -13.05 0.71 0.95
C ALA A 25 -12.93 2.23 1.15
N ALA A 26 -12.12 2.67 2.11
CA ALA A 26 -11.86 4.09 2.37
C ALA A 26 -11.16 4.75 1.16
N LEU A 27 -10.08 4.16 0.66
CA LEU A 27 -9.33 4.68 -0.48
C LEU A 27 -10.17 4.73 -1.76
N ARG A 28 -11.00 3.72 -2.01
CA ARG A 28 -11.94 3.68 -3.14
C ARG A 28 -12.97 4.83 -3.12
N GLN A 29 -13.26 5.37 -1.93
CA GLN A 29 -14.19 6.48 -1.72
C GLN A 29 -13.50 7.80 -1.41
N GLY A 30 -12.19 7.90 -1.66
CA GLY A 30 -11.41 9.13 -1.51
C GLY A 30 -11.10 9.52 -0.06
N ILE A 31 -11.31 8.62 0.91
CA ILE A 31 -10.96 8.85 2.31
C ILE A 31 -9.53 8.40 2.56
N GLY A 32 -8.65 9.36 2.79
CA GLY A 32 -7.22 9.15 3.03
C GLY A 32 -6.94 8.67 4.45
N LEU A 33 -6.88 7.35 4.65
CA LEU A 33 -6.38 6.77 5.90
C LEU A 33 -4.85 6.64 5.84
N SER A 34 -4.20 6.56 7.01
CA SER A 34 -2.76 6.26 7.08
C SER A 34 -2.50 4.79 6.67
N TYR A 35 -1.53 4.52 5.79
CA TYR A 35 -1.14 3.14 5.41
C TYR A 35 0.29 3.07 4.84
N GLY A 36 0.81 1.84 4.76
CA GLY A 36 2.15 1.49 4.25
C GLY A 36 2.06 0.23 3.39
N CYS A 37 2.68 -0.88 3.77
CA CYS A 37 2.76 -2.13 2.96
C CYS A 37 1.45 -2.77 2.44
N ARG A 38 0.27 -2.44 3.01
CA ARG A 38 -1.04 -3.08 2.73
C ARG A 38 -1.07 -4.61 2.87
N SER A 39 -0.05 -5.22 3.46
CA SER A 39 0.10 -6.67 3.63
C SER A 39 0.12 -7.09 5.11
N GLY A 40 -0.28 -6.19 6.01
CA GLY A 40 -0.32 -6.47 7.45
C GLY A 40 1.05 -6.50 8.15
N GLY A 41 2.15 -6.11 7.50
CA GLY A 41 3.50 -6.22 8.07
C GLY A 41 4.06 -4.94 8.72
N CYS A 42 3.65 -3.74 8.26
CA CYS A 42 4.33 -2.49 8.65
C CYS A 42 3.67 -1.71 9.79
N GLY A 43 2.47 -2.09 10.23
CA GLY A 43 1.74 -1.38 11.30
C GLY A 43 1.19 0.02 10.94
N ALA A 44 1.61 0.64 9.84
CA ALA A 44 1.23 2.02 9.47
C ALA A 44 -0.28 2.26 9.27
N CYS A 45 -1.06 1.20 9.04
CA CYS A 45 -2.53 1.27 8.91
C CYS A 45 -3.29 1.01 10.21
N LYS A 46 -2.61 1.11 11.36
CA LYS A 46 -3.25 0.89 12.66
C LYS A 46 -4.33 1.94 12.90
N GLY A 47 -5.51 1.48 13.30
CA GLY A 47 -6.60 2.30 13.79
C GLY A 47 -7.30 1.58 14.94
N LYS A 48 -8.10 2.30 15.71
CA LYS A 48 -8.86 1.71 16.81
C LYS A 48 -10.30 1.46 16.37
N VAL A 49 -10.80 0.26 16.57
CA VAL A 49 -12.24 -0.06 16.41
C VAL A 49 -12.94 0.35 17.70
N VAL A 50 -13.69 1.45 17.63
CA VAL A 50 -14.44 2.01 18.76
C VAL A 50 -15.78 1.29 18.93
N ALA A 51 -16.41 0.90 17.82
CA ALA A 51 -17.63 0.12 17.81
C ALA A 51 -17.70 -0.78 16.57
N GLY A 52 -18.42 -1.90 16.69
CA GLY A 52 -18.54 -2.91 15.64
C GLY A 52 -17.51 -4.03 15.79
N GLN A 53 -17.49 -4.93 14.80
CA GLN A 53 -16.64 -6.12 14.77
C GLN A 53 -15.99 -6.29 13.40
N VAL A 54 -14.70 -6.67 13.43
CA VAL A 54 -13.91 -6.93 12.24
C VAL A 54 -13.24 -8.30 12.36
N ASP A 55 -13.16 -9.00 11.24
CA ASP A 55 -12.26 -10.12 11.04
C ASP A 55 -10.90 -9.59 10.56
N LEU A 56 -9.85 -9.87 11.33
CA LEU A 56 -8.47 -9.50 10.99
C LEU A 56 -7.71 -10.63 10.30
N GLY A 57 -8.26 -11.84 10.24
CA GLY A 57 -7.54 -13.04 9.82
C GLY A 57 -6.28 -13.28 10.66
N GLU A 58 -5.22 -13.79 10.02
CA GLU A 58 -3.91 -13.91 10.65
C GLU A 58 -3.13 -12.60 10.57
N VAL A 59 -2.76 -12.05 11.73
CA VAL A 59 -1.95 -10.83 11.86
C VAL A 59 -0.60 -11.12 12.47
N SER A 60 0.45 -10.49 11.95
CA SER A 60 1.80 -10.61 12.52
C SER A 60 1.87 -9.87 13.86
N PRO A 61 2.36 -10.51 14.95
CA PRO A 61 2.57 -9.85 16.24
C PRO A 61 3.54 -8.67 16.16
N GLN A 62 4.41 -8.63 15.15
CA GLN A 62 5.32 -7.50 14.91
C GLN A 62 4.57 -6.25 14.45
N ALA A 63 3.45 -6.42 13.73
CA ALA A 63 2.65 -5.32 13.21
C ALA A 63 1.53 -4.91 14.17
N LEU A 64 0.95 -5.87 14.90
CA LEU A 64 -0.13 -5.66 15.86
C LEU A 64 0.03 -6.59 17.06
N SER A 65 0.41 -6.05 18.21
CA SER A 65 0.64 -6.86 19.41
C SER A 65 -0.69 -7.32 20.04
N GLU A 66 -0.64 -8.38 20.86
CA GLU A 66 -1.81 -8.85 21.60
C GLU A 66 -2.37 -7.78 22.54
N GLN A 67 -1.51 -6.96 23.16
CA GLN A 67 -1.98 -5.86 24.01
C GLN A 67 -2.72 -4.79 23.20
N GLU A 68 -2.25 -4.51 21.99
CA GLU A 68 -2.93 -3.57 21.08
C GLU A 68 -4.29 -4.11 20.64
N GLN A 69 -4.38 -5.40 20.31
CA GLN A 69 -5.66 -6.06 19.98
C GLN A 69 -6.63 -6.00 21.16
N ALA A 70 -6.15 -6.24 22.38
CA ALA A 70 -6.98 -6.22 23.59
C ALA A 70 -7.59 -4.83 23.87
N VAL A 71 -6.96 -3.74 23.42
CA VAL A 71 -7.50 -2.37 23.53
C VAL A 71 -8.26 -1.91 22.29
N GLY A 72 -8.55 -2.83 21.36
CA GLY A 72 -9.37 -2.59 20.17
C GLY A 72 -8.60 -2.05 18.96
N MET A 73 -7.26 -2.12 18.94
CA MET A 73 -6.49 -1.75 17.76
C MET A 73 -6.58 -2.82 16.68
N ALA A 74 -6.62 -2.38 15.42
CA ALA A 74 -6.77 -3.20 14.23
C ALA A 74 -5.85 -2.70 13.11
N LEU A 75 -5.36 -3.61 12.26
CA LEU A 75 -4.70 -3.26 11.00
C LEU A 75 -5.78 -3.06 9.93
N LEU A 76 -6.12 -1.81 9.60
CA LEU A 76 -7.23 -1.50 8.70
C LEU A 76 -7.05 -2.06 7.28
N CYS A 77 -5.82 -2.39 6.88
CA CYS A 77 -5.54 -3.09 5.60
C CYS A 77 -5.88 -4.58 5.60
N GLN A 78 -6.09 -5.20 6.76
CA GLN A 78 -6.50 -6.60 6.91
C GLN A 78 -7.90 -6.73 7.50
N ALA A 79 -8.38 -5.70 8.21
CA ALA A 79 -9.70 -5.67 8.83
C ALA A 79 -10.81 -5.74 7.78
N ARG A 80 -11.63 -6.80 7.84
CA ARG A 80 -12.88 -6.95 7.08
C ARG A 80 -14.07 -6.80 8.03
N PRO A 81 -15.06 -5.95 7.74
CA PRO A 81 -16.20 -5.75 8.62
C PRO A 81 -17.15 -6.95 8.65
N ASP A 82 -17.63 -7.31 9.85
CA ASP A 82 -18.77 -8.22 10.06
C ASP A 82 -20.04 -7.47 10.51
N SER A 83 -19.89 -6.19 10.87
CA SER A 83 -20.98 -5.26 11.23
C SER A 83 -20.59 -3.82 10.88
N ASP A 84 -21.53 -2.88 11.05
CA ASP A 84 -21.23 -1.45 10.94
C ASP A 84 -20.15 -1.05 11.96
N LEU A 85 -19.22 -0.20 11.54
CA LEU A 85 -18.03 0.14 12.31
C LEU A 85 -17.97 1.63 12.66
N VAL A 86 -17.40 1.91 13.82
CA VAL A 86 -16.84 3.22 14.15
C VAL A 86 -15.34 3.03 14.41
N ILE A 87 -14.50 3.71 13.62
CA ILE A 87 -13.05 3.65 13.74
C ILE A 87 -12.48 5.00 14.13
N GLU A 88 -11.46 4.98 14.99
CA GLU A 88 -10.67 6.16 15.36
C GLU A 88 -9.28 6.03 14.72
N VAL A 89 -8.94 6.96 13.84
CA VAL A 89 -7.68 6.95 13.10
C VAL A 89 -7.30 8.36 12.68
N ALA A 90 -6.00 8.65 12.71
CA ALA A 90 -5.47 9.87 12.11
C ALA A 90 -5.61 9.77 10.58
N GLU A 91 -6.51 10.58 10.02
CA GLU A 91 -6.61 10.76 8.58
C GLU A 91 -5.36 11.48 8.06
N ALA A 92 -4.83 10.98 6.94
CA ALA A 92 -3.85 11.74 6.18
C ALA A 92 -4.57 13.00 5.65
N LEU A 93 -3.95 14.18 5.82
CA LEU A 93 -4.52 15.49 5.49
C LEU A 93 -5.45 15.46 4.27
N ALA A 94 -6.74 15.66 4.51
CA ALA A 94 -7.74 15.74 3.45
C ALA A 94 -7.35 16.85 2.45
N GLY A 95 -7.32 16.51 1.16
CA GLY A 95 -6.98 17.44 0.08
C GLY A 95 -5.54 17.39 -0.44
N THR A 96 -4.64 16.62 0.18
CA THR A 96 -3.31 16.32 -0.39
C THR A 96 -3.19 14.89 -0.91
N ALA A 97 -4.21 14.04 -0.66
CA ALA A 97 -4.19 12.64 -1.04
C ALA A 97 -4.09 12.47 -2.57
N ILE A 98 -3.03 11.80 -3.01
CA ILE A 98 -2.84 11.41 -4.39
C ILE A 98 -3.58 10.09 -4.60
N GLU A 99 -4.55 10.08 -5.51
CA GLU A 99 -5.31 8.87 -5.79
C GLU A 99 -4.41 7.76 -6.36
N PRO A 100 -4.43 6.55 -5.77
CA PRO A 100 -3.73 5.41 -6.33
C PRO A 100 -4.25 5.08 -7.72
N ARG A 101 -3.36 4.98 -8.71
CA ARG A 101 -3.70 4.60 -10.09
C ARG A 101 -2.90 3.39 -10.52
N LYS A 102 -3.55 2.47 -11.24
CA LYS A 102 -2.88 1.36 -11.91
C LYS A 102 -2.32 1.87 -13.23
N LEU A 103 -0.99 1.84 -13.34
CA LEU A 103 -0.25 2.31 -14.52
C LEU A 103 0.65 1.18 -15.01
N SER A 104 0.80 1.06 -16.32
CA SER A 104 1.89 0.26 -16.91
C SER A 104 3.14 1.12 -17.01
N ALA A 105 4.31 0.56 -16.73
CA ALA A 105 5.59 1.22 -16.92
C ALA A 105 6.55 0.34 -17.74
N LYS A 106 7.47 0.98 -18.46
CA LYS A 106 8.55 0.28 -19.16
C LYS A 106 9.82 0.32 -18.33
N VAL A 107 10.51 -0.81 -18.19
CA VAL A 107 11.86 -0.85 -17.63
C VAL A 107 12.81 -0.12 -18.57
N ALA A 108 13.18 1.10 -18.21
CA ALA A 108 14.07 1.93 -19.02
C ALA A 108 15.53 1.57 -18.79
N LYS A 109 15.89 1.26 -17.53
CA LYS A 109 17.23 0.85 -17.14
C LYS A 109 17.19 -0.05 -15.92
N LYS A 110 18.13 -0.98 -15.85
CA LYS A 110 18.38 -1.85 -14.70
C LYS A 110 19.88 -1.92 -14.42
N GLU A 111 20.29 -1.57 -13.21
CA GLU A 111 21.70 -1.53 -12.80
C GLU A 111 21.90 -2.22 -11.45
N LEU A 112 23.03 -2.90 -11.25
CA LEU A 112 23.43 -3.35 -9.92
C LEU A 112 24.16 -2.22 -9.20
N LEU A 113 23.65 -1.84 -8.02
CA LEU A 113 24.32 -0.90 -7.12
C LEU A 113 25.19 -1.62 -6.08
N ALA A 114 24.81 -2.84 -5.74
CA ALA A 114 25.54 -3.75 -4.87
C ALA A 114 25.22 -5.19 -5.28
N ASP A 115 25.89 -6.16 -4.66
CA ASP A 115 25.69 -7.60 -4.93
C ASP A 115 24.22 -8.02 -4.75
N ASP A 116 23.49 -7.38 -3.83
CA ASP A 116 22.09 -7.66 -3.51
C ASP A 116 21.16 -6.45 -3.73
N VAL A 117 21.58 -5.39 -4.46
CA VAL A 117 20.72 -4.20 -4.69
C VAL A 117 20.68 -3.82 -6.17
N VAL A 118 19.46 -3.81 -6.72
CA VAL A 118 19.16 -3.39 -8.09
C VAL A 118 18.55 -1.99 -8.09
N ARG A 119 19.13 -1.09 -8.88
CA ARG A 119 18.48 0.17 -9.29
C ARG A 119 17.62 -0.10 -10.50
N LEU A 120 16.33 0.19 -10.39
CA LEU A 120 15.37 0.07 -11.47
C LEU A 120 14.84 1.45 -11.83
N MET A 121 14.95 1.85 -13.09
CA MET A 121 14.36 3.07 -13.61
C MET A 121 13.20 2.73 -14.52
N LEU A 122 12.00 3.14 -14.14
CA LEU A 122 10.76 2.88 -14.85
C LEU A 122 10.29 4.14 -15.59
N ARG A 123 9.97 3.99 -16.87
CA ARG A 123 9.41 5.07 -17.69
C ARG A 123 7.91 4.87 -17.86
N LEU A 124 7.14 5.87 -17.44
CA LEU A 124 5.70 5.93 -17.70
C LEU A 124 5.42 6.28 -19.17
N PRO A 125 4.23 5.98 -19.71
CA PRO A 125 3.82 6.45 -21.02
C PRO A 125 3.92 7.99 -21.12
N ASN A 126 4.29 8.52 -22.29
CA ASN A 126 4.66 9.94 -22.45
C ASN A 126 3.65 10.97 -21.90
N ASN A 127 2.36 10.66 -21.91
CA ASN A 127 1.27 11.54 -21.45
C ASN A 127 0.78 11.21 -20.03
N VAL A 128 1.51 10.36 -19.31
CA VAL A 128 1.17 9.94 -17.95
C VAL A 128 2.23 10.50 -17.02
N ARG A 129 1.76 11.18 -15.97
CA ARG A 129 2.56 11.60 -14.83
C ARG A 129 1.99 10.99 -13.58
N LEU A 130 2.86 10.60 -12.64
CA LEU A 130 2.48 10.13 -11.32
C LEU A 130 2.99 11.16 -10.31
N PRO A 131 2.15 12.10 -9.82
CA PRO A 131 2.54 12.89 -8.66
C PRO A 131 2.75 11.95 -7.48
N PHE A 132 3.70 12.29 -6.61
CA PHE A 132 3.93 11.60 -5.33
C PHE A 132 4.59 12.56 -4.33
N PHE A 133 4.55 12.24 -3.05
CA PHE A 133 5.35 12.90 -2.02
C PHE A 133 6.62 12.10 -1.73
N ALA A 134 7.72 12.78 -1.42
CA ALA A 134 8.94 12.12 -1.00
C ALA A 134 8.67 11.17 0.18
N GLY A 135 9.16 9.93 0.06
CA GLY A 135 8.91 8.86 1.03
C GLY A 135 7.73 7.93 0.67
N GLN A 136 6.93 8.24 -0.36
CA GLN A 136 5.93 7.31 -0.86
C GLN A 136 6.54 6.14 -1.66
N TYR A 137 5.70 5.15 -1.91
CA TYR A 137 6.06 3.91 -2.61
C TYR A 137 5.03 3.60 -3.70
N ILE A 138 5.39 2.70 -4.61
CA ILE A 138 4.48 2.09 -5.58
C ILE A 138 4.37 0.59 -5.36
N ASP A 139 3.24 0.01 -5.76
CA ASP A 139 3.02 -1.43 -5.74
C ASP A 139 3.25 -2.02 -7.14
N PHE A 140 4.06 -3.08 -7.22
CA PHE A 140 4.00 -4.01 -8.36
C PHE A 140 2.88 -4.99 -8.14
N LEU A 141 2.07 -5.20 -9.18
CA LEU A 141 0.97 -6.15 -9.19
C LEU A 141 1.44 -7.45 -9.81
N LEU A 142 1.49 -8.53 -9.02
CA LEU A 142 1.91 -9.85 -9.47
C LEU A 142 0.75 -10.57 -10.19
N PRO A 143 1.05 -11.55 -11.08
CA PRO A 143 0.02 -12.28 -11.84
C PRO A 143 -1.03 -13.00 -10.97
N ASP A 144 -0.63 -13.40 -9.75
CA ASP A 144 -1.49 -14.07 -8.78
C ASP A 144 -2.30 -13.10 -7.89
N GLY A 145 -2.24 -11.79 -8.18
CA GLY A 145 -2.96 -10.75 -7.46
C GLY A 145 -2.24 -10.22 -6.22
N ARG A 146 -1.10 -10.80 -5.80
CA ARG A 146 -0.30 -10.25 -4.72
C ARG A 146 0.35 -8.92 -5.13
N ARG A 147 0.75 -8.14 -4.13
CA ARG A 147 1.43 -6.85 -4.31
C ARG A 147 2.79 -6.83 -3.65
N ARG A 148 3.72 -6.08 -4.23
CA ARG A 148 5.03 -5.79 -3.63
C ARG A 148 5.33 -4.30 -3.70
N SER A 149 5.50 -3.71 -2.52
CA SER A 149 5.68 -2.28 -2.35
C SER A 149 7.17 -1.91 -2.37
N PHE A 150 7.54 -0.90 -3.17
CA PHE A 150 8.90 -0.35 -3.20
C PHE A 150 8.87 1.18 -3.21
N SER A 151 9.67 1.78 -2.33
CA SER A 151 9.76 3.23 -2.19
C SER A 151 10.38 3.89 -3.41
N LEU A 152 9.86 5.06 -3.77
CA LEU A 152 10.44 5.90 -4.81
C LEU A 152 11.72 6.56 -4.27
N ALA A 153 12.81 6.38 -5.01
CA ALA A 153 14.13 6.90 -4.68
C ALA A 153 14.44 8.25 -5.36
N ASN A 154 13.68 8.63 -6.39
CA ASN A 154 13.80 9.93 -7.05
C ASN A 154 12.96 11.02 -6.36
N ALA A 155 13.32 12.29 -6.59
CA ALA A 155 12.55 13.42 -6.07
C ALA A 155 11.23 13.61 -6.85
N PRO A 156 10.14 14.07 -6.22
CA PRO A 156 8.85 14.28 -6.90
C PRO A 156 8.85 15.18 -8.14
N HIS A 157 9.82 16.08 -8.25
CA HIS A 157 9.97 17.00 -9.38
C HIS A 157 10.84 16.43 -10.51
N ASP A 158 11.58 15.35 -10.24
CA ASP A 158 12.37 14.62 -11.24
C ASP A 158 11.55 13.44 -11.75
N ASP A 159 10.62 13.73 -12.67
CA ASP A 159 9.56 12.81 -13.10
C ASP A 159 9.83 12.09 -14.42
N GLU A 160 11.06 12.16 -14.96
CA GLU A 160 11.42 11.44 -16.18
C GLU A 160 11.33 9.92 -15.99
N PHE A 161 11.79 9.45 -14.83
CA PHE A 161 11.74 8.06 -14.42
C PHE A 161 11.23 7.94 -12.98
N LEU A 162 10.52 6.85 -12.69
CA LEU A 162 10.35 6.38 -11.32
C LEU A 162 11.56 5.53 -10.98
N GLU A 163 12.33 5.93 -9.98
CA GLU A 163 13.53 5.23 -9.54
C GLU A 163 13.23 4.39 -8.29
N LEU A 164 13.69 3.14 -8.30
CA LEU A 164 13.54 2.21 -7.18
C LEU A 164 14.87 1.55 -6.88
N HIS A 165 15.17 1.35 -5.59
CA HIS A 165 16.28 0.52 -5.15
C HIS A 165 15.70 -0.74 -4.50
N ILE A 166 15.86 -1.87 -5.18
CA ILE A 166 15.25 -3.14 -4.83
C ILE A 166 16.34 -4.06 -4.29
N ARG A 167 16.27 -4.36 -3.00
CA ARG A 167 17.13 -5.36 -2.39
C ARG A 167 16.65 -6.77 -2.78
N HIS A 168 17.58 -7.63 -3.17
CA HIS A 168 17.35 -9.04 -3.37
C HIS A 168 17.09 -9.73 -2.04
N VAL A 169 15.98 -10.47 -1.97
CA VAL A 169 15.66 -11.36 -0.87
C VAL A 169 15.76 -12.78 -1.40
N GLN A 170 16.62 -13.60 -0.78
CA GLN A 170 16.78 -15.01 -1.16
C GLN A 170 15.44 -15.73 -1.11
N ALA A 171 15.10 -16.45 -2.19
CA ALA A 171 13.80 -17.12 -2.37
C ALA A 171 12.58 -16.16 -2.40
N GLY A 172 12.81 -14.85 -2.51
CA GLY A 172 11.78 -13.85 -2.73
C GLY A 172 11.39 -13.79 -4.19
N GLU A 173 10.25 -14.38 -4.55
CA GLU A 173 9.78 -14.54 -5.94
C GLU A 173 9.94 -13.28 -6.82
N PHE A 174 9.47 -12.12 -6.36
CA PHE A 174 9.57 -10.89 -7.14
C PHE A 174 11.01 -10.35 -7.22
N THR A 175 11.75 -10.41 -6.11
CA THR A 175 13.11 -9.85 -6.07
C THR A 175 14.12 -10.73 -6.80
N GLU A 176 13.90 -12.05 -6.84
CA GLU A 176 14.61 -13.00 -7.71
C GLU A 176 14.36 -12.66 -9.18
N TYR A 177 13.09 -12.47 -9.57
CA TYR A 177 12.71 -12.05 -10.93
C TYR A 177 13.36 -10.71 -11.32
N VAL A 178 13.33 -9.71 -10.44
CA VAL A 178 13.97 -8.41 -10.68
C VAL A 178 15.48 -8.57 -10.90
N LEU A 179 16.15 -9.42 -10.11
CA LEU A 179 17.59 -9.62 -10.22
C LEU A 179 17.99 -10.40 -11.47
N HIS A 180 17.32 -11.53 -11.76
CA HIS A 180 17.79 -12.51 -12.74
C HIS A 180 17.08 -12.43 -14.10
N ASP A 181 15.77 -12.18 -14.11
CA ASP A 181 14.94 -12.40 -15.31
C ASP A 181 14.47 -11.11 -15.97
N MET A 182 14.19 -10.07 -15.18
CA MET A 182 13.72 -8.77 -15.67
C MET A 182 14.78 -8.10 -16.56
N LYS A 183 14.34 -7.63 -17.73
CA LYS A 183 15.16 -6.99 -18.76
C LYS A 183 14.69 -5.58 -19.05
N GLU A 184 15.62 -4.78 -19.57
CA GLU A 184 15.26 -3.50 -20.17
C GLU A 184 14.24 -3.71 -21.29
N LYS A 185 13.30 -2.77 -21.40
CA LYS A 185 12.14 -2.76 -22.31
C LYS A 185 10.96 -3.63 -21.89
N ASP A 186 11.08 -4.45 -20.84
CA ASP A 186 9.94 -5.16 -20.26
C ASP A 186 8.87 -4.16 -19.78
N ILE A 187 7.61 -4.61 -19.81
CA ILE A 187 6.47 -3.85 -19.30
C ILE A 187 6.02 -4.46 -17.99
N VAL A 188 5.85 -3.60 -16.98
CA VAL A 188 5.41 -3.93 -15.62
C VAL A 188 4.17 -3.14 -15.23
#